data_AF-A0A661QDF0-F1
#
_entry.id   AF-A0A661QDF0-F1
#
_cell.length_a   1.000
_cell.length_b   1.000
_cell.length_c   1.000
_cell.angle_alpha   90.00
_cell.angle_beta   90.00
_cell.angle_gamma   90.00
#
_symmetry.space_group_name_H-M   'P 1'
#
loop_
_entity.id
_entity.type
_entity.pdbx_description
1 polymer ?
#
loop_
_entity_poly.entity_id
_entity_poly.type
_entity_poly.pdbx_seq_one_letter_code
_entity_poly.pdbx_strand_id
1 'polypeptide(L)'
;MSANLQTLPSGNGLLIALFLGFSSALLGVSGFESSANFVEEQAQGVFRKTLRNMLVAVIIFNPLTSLISLNLLPLDEIITNKDHLLSHIAYQTGGGFFKNVVVIDAVLVLSGAVLTSFVGVTGLVHRMALDQCFPRFLLKTNRRGTFHRIIITFFLLCSSILIFTKGRLLSLAGVYTISFLGVMTLFGIGNILLKIRRKELKRTYRAGWLTVIVAICATSLGIIGNVFIDYKNFVFFLQYFVPTVLLVVVMYMRVPILRSLLNAANYIMTKMLVWRTIIIDEMTALTNQRVMLFARGGRLDRLHKAFMYVMKNETSRRILLVHLYRSEDENEEQEIRKAIEALNQIFPELEVELVVRKDSFTPETIDTLSTEFQIPKNNIFIGAPEEKHPFSVQDLGGVRIIF
;
A
#
# COMPACT_ATOMS: atom_id res chain seq x y z
N MET A 1 53.34 8.80 26.36
CA MET A 1 53.68 8.52 24.94
C MET A 1 54.54 7.27 24.74
N SER A 2 55.66 7.08 25.46
CA SER A 2 56.56 5.92 25.27
C SER A 2 55.87 4.56 25.44
N ALA A 3 55.00 4.41 26.44
CA ALA A 3 54.20 3.19 26.64
C ALA A 3 53.23 2.90 25.48
N ASN A 4 52.58 3.95 24.94
CA ASN A 4 51.65 3.81 23.81
C ASN A 4 52.35 3.49 22.49
N LEU A 5 53.63 3.84 22.34
CA LEU A 5 54.41 3.49 21.15
C LEU A 5 54.79 2.00 21.11
N GLN A 6 54.79 1.33 22.27
CA GLN A 6 55.08 -0.11 22.35
C GLN A 6 53.91 -0.98 21.88
N THR A 7 52.69 -0.43 21.82
CA THR A 7 51.49 -1.15 21.37
C THR A 7 51.26 -1.10 19.85
N LEU A 8 52.22 -0.56 19.08
CA LEU A 8 52.11 -0.45 17.63
C LEU A 8 52.21 -1.84 16.96
N PRO A 9 51.21 -2.24 16.15
CA PRO A 9 51.28 -3.49 15.40
C PRO A 9 52.39 -3.45 14.34
N SER A 10 53.05 -4.58 14.09
CA SER A 10 54.14 -4.73 13.12
C SER A 10 53.70 -5.49 11.85
N GLY A 11 54.42 -5.29 10.74
CA GLY A 11 54.17 -5.97 9.46
C GLY A 11 52.80 -5.67 8.86
N ASN A 12 52.09 -6.69 8.36
CA ASN A 12 50.74 -6.54 7.79
C ASN A 12 49.71 -5.98 8.78
N GLY A 13 49.91 -6.18 10.08
CA GLY A 13 49.03 -5.63 11.12
C GLY A 13 49.01 -4.10 11.13
N LEU A 14 50.12 -3.45 10.77
CA LEU A 14 50.19 -1.99 10.68
C LEU A 14 49.31 -1.45 9.55
N LEU A 15 49.35 -2.09 8.38
CA LEU A 15 48.53 -1.67 7.23
C LEU A 15 47.04 -1.85 7.51
N ILE A 16 46.66 -2.96 8.15
CA ILE A 16 45.28 -3.21 8.57
C ILE A 16 44.85 -2.17 9.62
N ALA A 17 45.69 -1.88 10.62
CA ALA A 17 45.39 -0.88 11.64
C ALA A 17 45.25 0.54 11.05
N LEU A 18 46.10 0.92 10.09
CA LEU A 18 46.00 2.20 9.39
C LEU A 18 44.71 2.27 8.56
N PHE A 19 44.35 1.20 7.86
CA PHE A 19 43.13 1.14 7.06
C PHE A 19 41.86 1.22 7.91
N LEU A 20 41.80 0.47 9.01
CA LEU A 20 40.67 0.49 9.94
C LEU A 20 40.60 1.82 10.70
N GLY A 21 41.76 2.37 11.10
CA GLY A 21 41.88 3.69 11.71
C GLY A 21 41.38 4.80 10.78
N PHE A 22 41.80 4.80 9.52
CA PHE A 22 41.29 5.69 8.48
C PHE A 22 39.77 5.57 8.35
N SER A 23 39.26 4.34 8.25
CA SER A 23 37.83 4.08 8.08
C SER A 23 37.00 4.56 9.27
N SER A 24 37.48 4.37 10.50
CA SER A 24 36.81 4.85 11.71
C SER A 24 36.91 6.37 11.86
N ALA A 25 38.05 6.97 11.47
CA ALA A 25 38.30 8.41 11.63
C ALA A 25 37.48 9.28 10.66
N LEU A 26 36.98 8.71 9.57
CA LEU A 26 36.09 9.42 8.62
C LEU A 26 34.82 9.96 9.29
N LEU A 27 34.36 9.36 10.40
CA LEU A 27 33.26 9.90 11.21
C LEU A 27 33.60 11.27 11.83
N GLY A 28 34.89 11.49 12.16
CA GLY A 28 35.37 12.71 12.81
C GLY A 28 35.38 13.95 11.91
N VAL A 29 34.95 13.81 10.65
CA VAL A 29 34.89 14.89 9.66
C VAL A 29 33.50 14.90 9.02
N SER A 30 32.53 15.46 9.73
CA SER A 30 31.16 15.66 9.22
C SER A 30 30.61 17.04 9.59
N GLY A 31 29.46 17.40 9.04
CA GLY A 31 28.78 18.68 9.27
C GLY A 31 28.92 19.71 8.14
N PHE A 32 29.87 19.54 7.22
CA PHE A 32 29.97 20.44 6.05
C PHE A 32 28.84 20.25 5.05
N GLU A 33 28.29 19.05 4.97
CA GLU A 33 27.13 18.70 4.16
C GLU A 33 25.89 19.49 4.58
N SER A 34 25.75 19.77 5.87
CA SER A 34 24.66 20.59 6.39
C SER A 34 24.70 21.99 5.80
N SER A 35 25.90 22.57 5.61
CA SER A 35 26.06 23.87 4.95
C SER A 35 25.58 23.87 3.49
N ALA A 36 25.60 22.72 2.81
CA ALA A 36 25.09 22.62 1.44
C ALA A 36 23.56 22.60 1.41
N ASN A 37 22.90 22.11 2.47
CA ASN A 37 21.45 21.99 2.54
C ASN A 37 20.73 23.35 2.54
N PHE A 38 21.34 24.41 3.08
CA PHE A 38 20.78 25.76 3.12
C PHE A 38 21.63 26.79 2.36
N VAL A 39 22.40 26.33 1.36
CA VAL A 39 23.28 27.20 0.56
C VAL A 39 22.54 28.37 -0.11
N GLU A 40 21.26 28.20 -0.42
CA GLU A 40 20.38 29.22 -1.01
C GLU A 40 20.09 30.38 -0.03
N GLU A 41 20.17 30.13 1.28
CA GLU A 41 19.98 31.13 2.33
C GLU A 41 21.31 31.83 2.70
N GLN A 42 22.44 31.38 2.12
CA GLN A 42 23.75 31.95 2.37
C GLN A 42 24.08 33.09 1.39
N ALA A 43 24.76 34.13 1.88
CA ALA A 43 25.28 35.18 1.01
C ALA A 43 26.32 34.64 0.00
N GLN A 44 26.44 35.31 -1.14
CA GLN A 44 27.31 34.87 -2.23
C GLN A 44 28.77 34.70 -1.77
N GLY A 45 29.36 33.53 -2.04
CA GLY A 45 30.75 33.22 -1.71
C GLY A 45 30.99 32.78 -0.25
N VAL A 46 29.98 32.83 0.63
CA VAL A 46 30.10 32.36 2.02
C VAL A 46 30.32 30.86 2.10
N PHE A 47 29.56 30.07 1.33
CA PHE A 47 29.65 28.61 1.32
C PHE A 47 31.09 28.07 1.22
N ARG A 48 31.89 28.63 0.30
CA ARG A 48 33.29 28.23 0.12
C ARG A 48 34.16 28.59 1.33
N LYS A 49 33.94 29.77 1.92
CA LYS A 49 34.65 30.20 3.14
C LYS A 49 34.30 29.26 4.30
N THR A 50 33.04 28.84 4.41
CA THR A 50 32.59 27.86 5.41
C THR A 50 33.33 26.53 5.24
N LEU A 51 33.34 25.95 4.05
CA LEU A 51 34.05 24.69 3.77
C LEU A 51 35.55 24.78 4.08
N ARG A 52 36.20 25.88 3.65
CA ARG A 52 37.63 26.09 3.89
C ARG A 52 37.94 26.23 5.38
N ASN A 53 37.20 27.08 6.10
CA ASN A 53 37.45 27.35 7.51
C ASN A 53 37.18 26.10 8.36
N MET A 54 36.16 25.32 8.02
CA MET A 54 35.87 24.06 8.69
C MET A 54 36.96 23.02 8.42
N LEU A 55 37.48 22.93 7.18
CA LEU A 55 38.62 22.06 6.86
C LEU A 55 39.87 22.43 7.68
N VAL A 56 40.17 23.72 7.81
CA VAL A 56 41.28 24.22 8.64
C VAL A 56 41.08 23.83 10.10
N ALA A 57 39.86 24.01 10.64
CA ALA A 57 39.55 23.60 12.00
C ALA A 57 39.77 22.09 12.22
N VAL A 58 39.28 21.25 11.31
CA VAL A 58 39.45 19.78 11.39
C VAL A 58 40.92 19.37 11.33
N ILE A 59 41.70 19.95 10.41
CA ILE A 59 43.14 19.65 10.25
C ILE A 59 43.94 20.05 11.49
N ILE A 60 43.51 21.07 12.23
CA ILE A 60 44.21 21.54 13.43
C ILE A 60 43.72 20.79 14.68
N PHE A 61 42.42 20.82 14.95
CA PHE A 61 41.87 20.32 16.21
C PHE A 61 41.88 18.80 16.31
N ASN A 62 41.57 18.04 15.25
CA ASN A 62 41.52 16.58 15.35
C ASN A 62 42.90 15.94 15.65
N PRO A 63 44.00 16.34 14.96
CA PRO A 63 45.33 15.85 15.32
C PRO A 63 45.78 16.33 16.70
N LEU A 64 45.48 17.57 17.06
CA LEU A 64 45.88 18.14 18.35
C LEU A 64 45.19 17.43 19.53
N THR A 65 43.89 17.16 19.42
CA THR A 65 43.16 16.40 20.46
C THR A 65 43.65 14.96 20.56
N SER A 66 43.96 14.31 19.44
CA SER A 66 44.56 12.97 19.42
C SER A 66 45.94 12.94 20.10
N LEU A 67 46.82 13.90 19.78
CA LEU A 67 48.14 14.03 20.38
C LEU A 67 48.07 14.32 21.89
N ILE A 68 47.16 15.19 22.33
CA ILE A 68 46.92 15.47 23.74
C ILE A 68 46.46 14.21 24.46
N SER A 69 45.50 13.48 23.87
CA SER A 69 44.96 12.24 24.45
C SER A 69 46.04 11.17 24.63
N LEU A 70 46.84 10.91 23.60
CA LEU A 70 47.91 9.91 23.61
C LEU A 70 49.13 10.28 24.46
N ASN A 71 49.30 11.57 24.79
CA ASN A 71 50.34 12.03 25.69
C ASN A 71 49.91 11.92 27.16
N LEU A 72 48.66 12.25 27.47
CA LEU A 72 48.14 12.29 28.84
C LEU A 72 47.73 10.92 29.37
N LEU A 73 47.19 10.04 28.52
CA LEU A 73 46.58 8.79 28.96
C LEU A 73 47.23 7.55 28.28
N PRO A 74 47.34 6.42 29.01
CA PRO A 74 47.66 5.13 28.40
C PRO A 74 46.51 4.65 27.50
N LEU A 75 46.83 3.89 26.44
CA LEU A 75 45.88 3.43 25.43
C LEU A 75 44.68 2.68 26.03
N ASP A 76 44.92 1.83 27.02
CA ASP A 76 43.87 1.03 27.68
C ASP A 76 42.84 1.91 28.38
N GLU A 77 43.27 3.02 28.99
CA GLU A 77 42.41 3.99 29.65
C GLU A 77 41.59 4.80 28.63
N ILE A 78 42.17 5.11 27.46
CA ILE A 78 41.46 5.75 26.34
C ILE A 78 40.35 4.83 25.83
N ILE A 79 40.63 3.54 25.66
CA ILE A 79 39.65 2.55 25.18
C ILE A 79 38.51 2.36 26.20
N THR A 80 38.86 2.32 27.49
CA THR A 80 37.89 2.15 28.59
C THR A 80 36.95 3.35 28.70
N ASN A 81 37.45 4.56 28.48
CA ASN A 81 36.69 5.81 28.62
C ASN A 81 36.22 6.40 27.27
N LYS A 82 36.15 5.60 26.20
CA LYS A 82 35.89 6.07 24.83
C LYS A 82 34.63 6.92 24.65
N ASP A 83 33.57 6.64 25.41
CA ASP A 83 32.27 7.33 25.26
C ASP A 83 32.27 8.75 25.87
N HIS A 84 33.20 9.05 26.78
CA HIS A 84 33.26 10.34 27.49
C HIS A 84 34.71 10.84 27.67
N LEU A 85 35.59 10.46 26.75
CA LEU A 85 37.03 10.66 26.79
C LEU A 85 37.44 12.12 27.07
N LEU A 86 36.79 13.09 26.41
CA LEU A 86 37.08 14.51 26.59
C LEU A 86 36.82 14.98 28.03
N SER A 87 35.72 14.52 28.63
CA SER A 87 35.41 14.86 30.03
C SER A 87 36.39 14.23 31.02
N HIS A 88 36.92 13.05 30.69
CA HIS A 88 37.93 12.36 31.48
C HIS A 88 39.30 13.06 31.38
N ILE A 89 39.71 13.44 30.17
CA ILE A 89 40.91 14.25 29.94
C ILE A 89 40.81 15.60 30.67
N ALA A 90 39.65 16.25 30.63
CA ALA A 90 39.42 17.49 31.36
C ALA A 90 39.54 17.30 32.88
N TYR A 91 39.04 16.18 33.41
CA TYR A 91 39.20 15.86 34.82
C TYR A 91 40.66 15.64 35.21
N GLN A 92 41.40 14.87 34.41
CA GLN A 92 42.82 14.56 34.68
C GLN A 92 43.72 15.79 34.56
N THR A 93 43.37 16.76 33.72
CA THR A 93 44.17 17.98 33.49
C THR A 93 43.80 19.15 34.40
N GLY A 94 42.53 19.34 34.71
CA GLY A 94 42.03 20.52 35.42
C GLY A 94 41.00 20.24 36.51
N GLY A 95 40.86 18.97 36.93
CA GLY A 95 39.97 18.55 38.02
C GLY A 95 38.47 18.68 37.70
N GLY A 96 37.65 18.59 38.75
CA GLY A 96 36.18 18.58 38.64
C GLY A 96 35.58 19.83 37.99
N PHE A 97 36.18 21.00 38.22
CA PHE A 97 35.71 22.24 37.62
C PHE A 97 35.87 22.23 36.10
N PHE A 98 37.05 21.86 35.59
CA PHE A 98 37.29 21.84 34.15
C PHE A 98 36.46 20.75 33.47
N LYS A 99 36.28 19.59 34.10
CA LYS A 99 35.33 18.56 33.66
C LYS A 99 33.91 19.14 33.48
N ASN A 100 33.40 19.87 34.46
CA ASN A 100 32.03 20.42 34.40
C ASN A 100 31.87 21.43 33.27
N VAL A 101 32.87 22.30 33.05
CA VAL A 101 32.87 23.24 31.92
C VAL A 101 32.80 22.51 30.59
N VAL A 102 33.64 21.49 30.39
CA VAL A 102 33.68 20.69 29.15
C VAL A 102 32.37 19.92 28.95
N VAL A 103 31.76 19.39 30.02
CA VAL A 103 30.47 18.69 29.92
C VAL A 103 29.34 19.65 29.53
N ILE A 104 29.27 20.84 30.14
CA ILE A 104 28.25 21.85 29.80
C ILE A 104 28.41 22.30 28.34
N ASP A 105 29.64 22.57 27.91
CA ASP A 105 29.95 22.92 26.52
C ASP A 105 29.53 21.81 25.56
N ALA A 106 29.89 20.55 25.85
CA ALA A 106 29.51 19.40 25.05
C ALA A 106 27.98 19.26 24.91
N VAL A 107 27.23 19.47 25.99
CA VAL A 107 25.75 19.43 25.96
C VAL A 107 25.19 20.55 25.07
N LEU A 108 25.71 21.77 25.18
CA LEU A 108 25.27 22.91 24.36
C LEU A 108 25.56 22.68 22.88
N VAL A 109 26.77 22.23 22.55
CA VAL A 109 27.20 21.97 21.17
C VAL A 109 26.42 20.81 20.55
N LEU A 110 26.23 19.70 21.27
CA LEU A 110 25.44 18.56 20.78
C LEU A 110 23.96 18.92 20.60
N SER A 111 23.40 19.73 21.52
CA SER A 111 22.04 20.25 21.37
C SER A 111 21.90 21.14 20.12
N GLY A 112 22.91 21.96 19.84
CA GLY A 112 23.01 22.73 18.61
C GLY A 112 23.04 21.86 17.35
N ALA A 113 23.81 20.76 17.36
CA ALA A 113 23.85 19.80 16.25
C ALA A 113 22.50 19.10 16.00
N VAL A 114 21.76 18.80 17.07
CA VAL A 114 20.40 18.26 16.95
C VAL A 114 19.46 19.30 16.31
N LEU A 115 19.51 20.56 16.79
CA LEU A 115 18.69 21.64 16.24
C LEU A 115 18.98 21.89 14.75
N THR A 116 20.25 21.92 14.34
CA THR A 116 20.62 22.11 12.94
C THR A 116 20.15 20.94 12.06
N SER A 117 20.13 19.71 12.59
CA SER A 117 19.56 18.55 11.91
C SER A 117 18.05 18.70 11.66
N PHE A 118 17.29 19.21 12.63
CA PHE A 118 15.86 19.49 12.45
C PHE A 118 15.60 20.55 11.37
N VAL A 119 16.39 21.62 11.34
CA VAL A 119 16.30 22.65 10.30
C VAL A 119 16.65 22.07 8.93
N GLY A 120 17.76 21.33 8.83
CA GLY A 120 18.24 20.72 7.60
C GLY A 120 17.25 19.71 7.00
N VAL A 121 16.73 18.79 7.82
CA VAL A 121 15.75 17.78 7.38
C VAL A 121 14.44 18.43 6.95
N THR A 122 14.00 19.49 7.65
CA THR A 122 12.80 20.24 7.27
C THR A 122 12.94 20.82 5.86
N GLY A 123 14.05 21.49 5.55
CA GLY A 123 14.31 22.04 4.22
C GLY A 123 14.47 20.96 3.13
N LEU A 124 15.14 19.86 3.44
CA LEU A 124 15.35 18.75 2.50
C LEU A 124 14.03 18.05 2.14
N VAL A 125 13.28 17.58 3.14
CA VAL A 125 12.02 16.85 2.93
C VAL A 125 10.97 17.74 2.29
N HIS A 126 10.95 19.03 2.64
CA HIS A 126 10.09 20.02 1.98
C HIS A 126 10.36 20.07 0.47
N ARG A 127 11.63 20.25 0.05
CA ARG A 127 12.01 20.28 -1.37
C ARG A 127 11.70 18.95 -2.07
N MET A 128 12.04 17.82 -1.46
CA MET A 128 11.75 16.51 -2.05
C MET A 128 10.25 16.24 -2.18
N ALA A 129 9.42 16.75 -1.28
CA ALA A 129 7.96 16.65 -1.38
C ALA A 129 7.39 17.59 -2.46
N LEU A 130 7.99 18.78 -2.67
CA LEU A 130 7.66 19.65 -3.82
C LEU A 130 8.02 18.96 -5.15
N ASP A 131 9.20 18.33 -5.22
CA ASP A 131 9.68 17.52 -6.34
C ASP A 131 8.93 16.19 -6.52
N GLN A 132 7.85 15.98 -5.75
CA GLN A 132 6.96 14.82 -5.85
C GLN A 132 7.61 13.47 -5.47
N CYS A 133 8.82 13.47 -4.90
CA CYS A 133 9.52 12.29 -4.40
C CYS A 133 8.98 11.80 -3.05
N PHE A 134 8.32 12.69 -2.28
CA PHE A 134 7.68 12.37 -1.00
C PHE A 134 6.18 12.68 -1.02
N PRO A 135 5.38 12.09 -0.10
CA PRO A 135 3.96 12.37 0.01
C PRO A 135 3.64 13.84 0.29
N ARG A 136 2.69 14.40 -0.45
CA ARG A 136 2.27 15.82 -0.34
C ARG A 136 1.75 16.20 1.05
N PHE A 137 1.25 15.25 1.84
CA PHE A 137 0.73 15.55 3.17
C PHE A 137 1.79 16.15 4.11
N LEU A 138 3.08 15.90 3.86
CA LEU A 138 4.20 16.48 4.61
C LEU A 138 4.33 18.00 4.42
N LEU A 139 3.82 18.54 3.31
CA LEU A 139 3.87 19.97 3.00
C LEU A 139 2.87 20.81 3.81
N LYS A 140 2.01 20.19 4.64
CA LYS A 140 1.01 20.93 5.42
C LYS A 140 1.69 21.80 6.48
N THR A 141 1.43 23.11 6.42
CA THR A 141 1.90 24.09 7.40
C THR A 141 0.91 24.29 8.54
N ASN A 142 1.39 24.74 9.70
CA ASN A 142 0.55 25.22 10.80
C ASN A 142 0.33 26.75 10.68
N ARG A 143 -0.49 27.35 11.58
CA ARG A 143 -0.73 28.80 11.69
C ARG A 143 0.55 29.65 11.76
N ARG A 144 1.66 29.09 12.24
CA ARG A 144 2.99 29.73 12.32
C ARG A 144 3.86 29.53 11.07
N GLY A 145 3.33 28.94 9.99
CA GLY A 145 4.07 28.67 8.76
C GLY A 145 5.05 27.48 8.82
N THR A 146 5.05 26.70 9.91
CA THR A 146 6.01 25.61 10.10
C THR A 146 5.53 24.26 9.53
N PHE A 147 6.45 23.50 8.93
CA PHE A 147 6.21 22.12 8.46
C PHE A 147 6.25 21.11 9.60
N HIS A 148 5.35 21.28 10.57
CA HIS A 148 5.25 20.46 11.78
C HIS A 148 5.21 18.94 11.52
N ARG A 149 4.60 18.49 10.42
CA ARG A 149 4.55 17.06 10.08
C ARG A 149 5.92 16.48 9.76
N ILE A 150 6.79 17.25 9.11
CA ILE A 150 8.16 16.83 8.82
C ILE A 150 8.95 16.71 10.14
N ILE A 151 8.84 17.73 11.00
CA ILE A 151 9.50 17.74 12.31
C ILE A 151 9.05 16.56 13.17
N ILE A 152 7.75 16.31 13.27
CA ILE A 152 7.20 15.17 14.04
C ILE A 152 7.66 13.84 13.44
N THR A 153 7.60 13.69 12.11
CA THR A 153 8.06 12.46 11.45
C THR A 153 9.54 12.20 11.71
N PHE A 154 10.38 13.24 11.62
CA PHE A 154 11.81 13.13 11.91
C PHE A 154 12.06 12.80 13.39
N PHE A 155 11.33 13.43 14.32
CA PHE A 155 11.39 13.09 15.74
C PHE A 155 11.04 11.62 16.02
N LEU A 156 9.96 11.11 15.40
CA LEU A 156 9.56 9.72 15.52
C LEU A 156 10.61 8.77 14.93
N LEU A 157 11.24 9.14 13.81
CA LEU A 157 12.31 8.37 13.18
C LEU A 157 13.56 8.33 14.08
N CYS A 158 14.00 9.46 14.63
CA CYS A 158 15.11 9.52 15.58
C CYS A 158 14.83 8.70 16.85
N SER A 159 13.61 8.82 17.39
CA SER A 159 13.18 8.07 18.58
C SER A 159 13.15 6.56 18.29
N SER A 160 12.66 6.16 17.11
CA SER A 160 12.67 4.78 16.65
C SER A 160 14.10 4.21 16.62
N ILE A 161 15.06 4.91 16.01
CA ILE A 161 16.46 4.47 15.97
C ILE A 161 17.03 4.30 17.38
N LEU A 162 16.78 5.24 18.29
CA LEU A 162 17.26 5.15 19.69
C LEU A 162 16.69 3.93 20.41
N ILE A 163 15.40 3.63 20.24
CA ILE A 163 14.74 2.47 20.84
C ILE A 163 15.30 1.17 20.26
N PHE A 164 15.40 1.06 18.93
CA PHE A 164 15.91 -0.15 18.27
C PHE A 164 17.37 -0.44 18.60
N THR A 165 18.19 0.61 18.70
CA THR A 165 19.61 0.49 19.04
C THR A 165 19.86 0.37 20.56
N LYS A 166 18.81 0.49 21.39
CA LYS A 166 18.90 0.52 22.86
C LYS A 166 19.91 1.56 23.37
N GLY A 167 20.04 2.68 22.65
CA GLY A 167 21.00 3.74 22.98
C GLY A 167 22.49 3.39 22.78
N ARG A 168 22.83 2.31 22.07
CA ARG A 168 24.23 1.93 21.81
C ARG A 168 24.87 2.85 20.78
N LEU A 169 25.62 3.85 21.25
CA LEU A 169 26.27 4.88 20.43
C LEU A 169 27.15 4.31 19.31
N LEU A 170 27.91 3.23 19.56
CA LEU A 170 28.78 2.61 18.56
C LEU A 170 28.02 2.15 17.32
N SER A 171 26.84 1.54 17.51
CA SER A 171 26.02 1.05 16.39
C SER A 171 25.38 2.19 15.59
N LEU A 172 24.94 3.26 16.28
CA LEU A 172 24.46 4.48 15.63
C LEU A 172 25.55 5.16 14.80
N ALA A 173 26.75 5.29 15.36
CA ALA A 173 27.89 5.91 14.70
C ALA A 173 28.24 5.17 13.39
N GLY A 174 28.27 3.84 13.42
CA GLY A 174 28.53 3.04 12.22
C GLY A 174 27.48 3.20 11.12
N VAL A 175 26.19 3.24 11.47
CA VAL A 175 25.11 3.50 10.51
C VAL A 175 25.24 4.89 9.88
N TYR A 176 25.54 5.90 10.70
CA TYR A 176 25.79 7.26 10.24
C TYR A 176 26.99 7.31 9.29
N THR A 177 28.12 6.68 9.62
CA THR A 177 29.31 6.65 8.75
C THR A 177 29.00 6.06 7.37
N ILE A 178 28.33 4.91 7.32
CA ILE A 178 27.99 4.24 6.05
C ILE A 178 27.07 5.13 5.21
N SER A 179 26.04 5.72 5.84
CA SER A 179 25.10 6.63 5.17
C SER A 179 25.81 7.86 4.62
N PHE A 180 26.61 8.51 5.45
CA PHE A 180 27.34 9.73 5.13
C PHE A 180 28.34 9.51 3.99
N LEU A 181 29.21 8.50 4.13
CA LEU A 181 30.17 8.17 3.09
C LEU A 181 29.48 7.76 1.79
N GLY A 182 28.36 7.05 1.86
CA GLY A 182 27.54 6.71 0.69
C GLY A 182 27.05 7.95 -0.06
N VAL A 183 26.52 8.94 0.66
CA VAL A 183 26.11 10.23 0.07
C VAL A 183 27.31 10.96 -0.55
N MET A 184 28.48 10.96 0.11
CA MET A 184 29.70 11.58 -0.43
C MET A 184 30.19 10.88 -1.70
N THR A 185 30.14 9.55 -1.75
CA THR A 185 30.41 8.78 -2.96
C THR A 185 29.44 9.16 -4.09
N LEU A 186 28.13 9.26 -3.79
CA LEU A 186 27.11 9.68 -4.75
C LEU A 186 27.33 11.12 -5.25
N PHE A 187 27.81 12.04 -4.42
CA PHE A 187 28.20 13.39 -4.87
C PHE A 187 29.37 13.34 -5.87
N GLY A 188 30.37 12.49 -5.63
CA GLY A 188 31.46 12.25 -6.58
C GLY A 188 30.94 11.71 -7.91
N ILE A 189 30.08 10.69 -7.87
CA ILE A 189 29.45 10.10 -9.06
C ILE A 189 28.58 11.13 -9.80
N GLY A 190 27.78 11.91 -9.08
CA GLY A 190 26.97 12.98 -9.64
C GLY A 190 27.81 14.05 -10.33
N ASN A 191 28.97 14.39 -9.78
CA ASN A 191 29.92 15.31 -10.42
C ASN A 191 30.42 14.76 -11.77
N ILE A 192 30.77 13.47 -11.82
CA ILE A 192 31.17 12.79 -13.06
C ILE A 192 30.03 12.79 -14.07
N LEU A 193 28.81 12.43 -13.65
CA LEU A 193 27.64 12.40 -14.53
C LEU A 193 27.36 13.78 -15.13
N LEU A 194 27.45 14.85 -14.35
CA LEU A 194 27.30 16.22 -14.82
C LEU A 194 28.44 16.63 -15.79
N LYS A 195 29.68 16.22 -15.54
CA LYS A 195 30.81 16.44 -16.47
C LYS A 195 30.61 15.76 -17.81
N ILE A 196 29.97 14.59 -17.86
CA ILE A 196 29.76 13.83 -19.09
C ILE A 196 28.51 14.32 -19.84
N ARG A 197 27.37 14.39 -19.14
CA ARG A 197 26.04 14.59 -19.75
C ARG A 197 25.64 16.07 -19.90
N ARG A 198 26.25 16.99 -19.13
CA ARG A 198 25.88 18.42 -19.11
C ARG A 198 27.11 19.33 -19.08
N LYS A 199 27.89 19.29 -20.17
CA LYS A 199 29.16 20.05 -20.31
C LYS A 199 28.97 21.57 -20.36
N GLU A 200 27.84 22.03 -20.88
CA GLU A 200 27.54 23.46 -21.11
C GLU A 200 27.10 24.22 -19.86
N LEU A 201 26.83 23.53 -18.74
CA LEU A 201 26.44 24.18 -17.49
C LEU A 201 27.52 25.18 -17.04
N LYS A 202 27.11 26.42 -16.77
CA LYS A 202 27.97 27.45 -16.19
C LYS A 202 28.44 26.99 -14.81
N ARG A 203 29.75 26.79 -14.66
CA ARG A 203 30.39 26.37 -13.41
C ARG A 203 31.28 27.47 -12.91
N THR A 204 31.00 27.95 -11.71
CA THR A 204 31.90 28.85 -10.98
C THR A 204 33.20 28.17 -10.59
N TYR A 205 33.16 26.85 -10.36
CA TYR A 205 34.32 26.05 -9.96
C TYR A 205 34.33 24.68 -10.65
N ARG A 206 35.53 24.18 -10.97
CA ARG A 206 35.74 22.87 -11.61
C ARG A 206 36.73 22.05 -10.80
N ALA A 207 36.29 20.91 -10.25
CA ALA A 207 37.19 19.92 -9.67
C ALA A 207 37.90 19.13 -10.79
N GLY A 208 39.17 18.75 -10.57
CA GLY A 208 39.91 17.86 -11.48
C GLY A 208 39.33 16.44 -11.48
N TRP A 209 39.47 15.72 -12.60
CA TRP A 209 39.01 14.32 -12.69
C TRP A 209 39.69 13.42 -11.66
N LEU A 210 41.01 13.57 -11.51
CA LEU A 210 41.79 12.80 -10.53
C LEU A 210 41.28 13.03 -9.10
N THR A 211 41.02 14.29 -8.72
CA THR A 211 40.51 14.64 -7.38
C THR A 211 39.18 13.95 -7.08
N VAL A 212 38.27 13.92 -8.06
CA VAL A 212 36.95 13.28 -7.88
C VAL A 212 37.09 11.76 -7.77
N ILE A 213 37.94 11.14 -8.60
CA ILE A 213 38.18 9.69 -8.55
C ILE A 213 38.81 9.30 -7.21
N VAL A 214 39.83 10.03 -6.75
CA VAL A 214 40.46 9.78 -5.44
C VAL A 214 39.44 9.91 -4.31
N ALA A 215 38.56 10.92 -4.34
CA ALA A 215 37.51 11.09 -3.33
C ALA A 215 36.49 9.92 -3.33
N ILE A 216 36.08 9.45 -4.51
CA ILE A 216 35.20 8.29 -4.64
C ILE A 216 35.89 7.04 -4.08
N CYS A 217 37.14 6.78 -4.48
CA CYS A 217 37.90 5.63 -3.98
C CYS A 217 38.07 5.69 -2.46
N ALA A 218 38.45 6.85 -1.90
CA ALA A 218 38.65 7.02 -0.46
C ALA A 218 37.35 6.80 0.34
N THR A 219 36.22 7.34 -0.12
CA THR A 219 34.92 7.19 0.53
C THR A 219 34.40 5.75 0.42
N SER A 220 34.55 5.11 -0.75
CA SER A 220 34.19 3.69 -0.95
C SER A 220 35.04 2.75 -0.09
N LEU A 221 36.35 2.97 0.00
CA LEU A 221 37.24 2.22 0.91
C LEU A 221 36.84 2.41 2.37
N GLY A 222 36.47 3.62 2.77
CA GLY A 222 35.95 3.90 4.12
C GLY A 222 34.66 3.14 4.44
N ILE A 223 33.73 3.04 3.48
CA ILE A 223 32.51 2.22 3.64
C ILE A 223 32.90 0.75 3.85
N ILE A 224 33.74 0.21 2.98
CA ILE A 224 34.20 -1.19 3.06
C ILE A 224 34.86 -1.45 4.42
N GLY A 225 35.74 -0.56 4.88
CA GLY A 225 36.37 -0.69 6.20
C GLY A 225 35.38 -0.65 7.35
N ASN A 226 34.37 0.22 7.32
CA ASN A 226 33.33 0.26 8.36
C ASN A 226 32.48 -1.02 8.39
N VAL A 227 32.20 -1.61 7.23
CA VAL A 227 31.50 -2.91 7.13
C VAL A 227 32.35 -4.03 7.73
N PHE A 228 33.67 -4.00 7.53
CA PHE A 228 34.59 -4.95 8.16
C PHE A 228 34.73 -4.77 9.67
N ILE A 229 34.66 -3.54 10.19
CA ILE A 229 34.71 -3.26 11.63
C ILE A 229 33.52 -3.89 12.36
N ASP A 230 32.31 -3.66 11.88
CA ASP A 230 31.11 -4.32 12.41
C ASP A 230 30.01 -4.42 11.34
N TYR A 231 29.80 -5.64 10.85
CA TYR A 231 28.78 -5.96 9.85
C TYR A 231 27.35 -5.58 10.32
N LYS A 232 27.08 -5.55 11.63
CA LYS A 232 25.75 -5.18 12.15
C LYS A 232 25.38 -3.76 11.77
N ASN A 233 26.35 -2.85 11.67
CA ASN A 233 26.12 -1.47 11.25
C ASN A 233 25.53 -1.42 9.83
N PHE A 234 26.01 -2.29 8.94
CA PHE A 234 25.50 -2.39 7.57
C PHE A 234 24.07 -2.93 7.53
N VAL A 235 23.75 -3.91 8.38
CA VAL A 235 22.39 -4.46 8.50
C VAL A 235 21.41 -3.38 8.97
N PHE A 236 21.76 -2.62 10.02
CA PHE A 236 20.94 -1.51 10.49
C PHE A 236 20.77 -0.42 9.42
N PHE A 237 21.84 -0.09 8.69
CA PHE A 237 21.75 0.83 7.55
C PHE A 237 20.71 0.35 6.53
N LEU A 238 20.78 -0.91 6.10
CA LEU A 238 19.84 -1.48 5.14
C LEU A 238 18.39 -1.47 5.64
N GLN A 239 18.16 -1.74 6.94
CA GLN A 239 16.83 -1.73 7.53
C GLN A 239 16.12 -0.37 7.42
N TYR A 240 16.84 0.75 7.45
CA TYR A 240 16.26 2.09 7.26
C TYR A 240 16.31 2.56 5.81
N PHE A 241 17.39 2.21 5.10
CA PHE A 241 17.60 2.61 3.71
C PHE A 241 16.57 1.97 2.78
N VAL A 242 16.34 0.64 2.89
CA VAL A 242 15.43 -0.09 1.98
C VAL A 242 13.99 0.42 2.06
N PRO A 243 13.35 0.58 3.24
CA PRO A 243 12.01 1.15 3.33
C PRO A 243 11.93 2.59 2.80
N THR A 244 12.97 3.39 3.02
CA THR A 244 13.00 4.79 2.55
C THR A 244 13.09 4.85 1.02
N VAL A 245 13.95 4.04 0.41
CA VAL A 245 14.02 3.93 -1.06
C VAL A 245 12.72 3.37 -1.62
N LEU A 246 12.13 2.35 -0.98
CA LEU A 246 10.84 1.79 -1.39
C LEU A 246 9.74 2.86 -1.38
N LEU A 247 9.68 3.70 -0.35
CA LEU A 247 8.75 4.84 -0.29
C LEU A 247 8.94 5.79 -1.48
N VAL A 248 10.19 6.15 -1.80
CA VAL A 248 10.49 7.02 -2.95
C VAL A 248 10.10 6.35 -4.27
N VAL A 249 10.36 5.05 -4.43
CA VAL A 249 9.97 4.27 -5.61
C VAL A 249 8.45 4.19 -5.75
N VAL A 250 7.71 3.98 -4.67
CA VAL A 250 6.24 4.01 -4.65
C VAL A 250 5.72 5.39 -5.05
N MET A 251 6.34 6.47 -4.56
CA MET A 251 5.99 7.84 -4.96
C MET A 251 6.28 8.10 -6.43
N TYR A 252 7.40 7.62 -6.95
CA TYR A 252 7.75 7.72 -8.37
C TYR A 252 6.76 6.93 -9.26
N MET A 253 6.40 5.72 -8.85
CA MET A 253 5.50 4.81 -9.57
C MET A 253 4.01 5.02 -9.24
N ARG A 254 3.64 6.09 -8.52
CA ARG A 254 2.26 6.27 -8.05
C ARG A 254 1.22 6.33 -9.19
N VAL A 255 1.56 6.94 -10.32
CA VAL A 255 0.65 7.05 -11.48
C VAL A 255 0.39 5.68 -12.12
N PRO A 256 1.42 4.88 -12.48
CA PRO A 256 1.17 3.52 -12.99
C PRO A 256 0.47 2.64 -11.95
N ILE A 257 0.77 2.75 -10.66
CA ILE A 257 0.07 2.02 -9.60
C ILE A 257 -1.43 2.38 -9.60
N LEU A 258 -1.77 3.66 -9.56
CA LEU A 258 -3.17 4.11 -9.57
C LEU A 258 -3.90 3.70 -10.84
N ARG A 259 -3.23 3.75 -12.00
CA ARG A 259 -3.80 3.30 -13.28
C ARG A 259 -4.08 1.79 -13.27
N SER A 260 -3.17 0.98 -12.74
CA SER A 260 -3.38 -0.46 -12.60
C SER A 260 -4.52 -0.78 -11.64
N LEU A 261 -4.64 -0.05 -10.53
CA LEU A 261 -5.77 -0.19 -9.60
C LEU A 261 -7.10 0.17 -10.25
N LEU A 262 -7.14 1.26 -11.03
CA LEU A 262 -8.33 1.67 -11.77
C LEU A 262 -8.74 0.60 -12.80
N ASN A 263 -7.76 0.07 -13.54
CA ASN A 263 -8.02 -0.98 -14.52
C ASN A 263 -8.54 -2.27 -13.86
N ALA A 264 -7.99 -2.65 -12.70
CA ALA A 264 -8.48 -3.79 -11.93
C ALA A 264 -9.92 -3.57 -11.43
N ALA A 265 -10.23 -2.37 -10.93
CA ALA A 265 -11.58 -2.01 -10.50
C ALA A 265 -12.58 -2.07 -11.68
N ASN A 266 -12.21 -1.51 -12.83
CA ASN A 266 -13.03 -1.56 -14.04
C ASN A 266 -13.24 -3.01 -14.53
N TYR A 267 -12.21 -3.84 -14.50
CA TYR A 267 -12.33 -5.26 -14.86
C TYR A 267 -13.34 -6.00 -13.97
N ILE A 268 -13.26 -5.79 -12.65
CA ILE A 268 -14.20 -6.36 -11.68
C ILE A 268 -15.62 -5.87 -11.94
N MET A 269 -15.79 -4.56 -12.18
CA MET A 269 -17.10 -3.97 -12.48
C MET A 269 -17.72 -4.56 -13.75
N THR A 270 -16.95 -4.75 -14.82
CA THR A 270 -17.44 -5.38 -16.06
C THR A 270 -17.89 -6.82 -15.82
N LYS A 271 -17.12 -7.61 -15.04
CA LYS A 271 -17.53 -8.97 -14.65
C LYS A 271 -18.85 -8.97 -13.87
N MET A 272 -19.00 -8.03 -12.93
CA MET A 272 -20.21 -7.89 -12.13
C MET A 272 -21.43 -7.53 -12.99
N LEU A 273 -21.26 -6.69 -14.00
CA LEU A 273 -22.33 -6.35 -14.96
C LEU A 273 -22.78 -7.57 -15.78
N VAL A 274 -21.83 -8.40 -16.27
CA VAL A 274 -22.16 -9.63 -16.99
C VAL A 274 -22.93 -10.60 -16.10
N TRP A 275 -22.48 -10.77 -14.84
CA TRP A 275 -23.18 -11.60 -13.86
C TRP A 275 -24.60 -11.11 -13.60
N ARG A 276 -24.79 -9.79 -13.50
CA ARG A 276 -26.13 -9.19 -13.36
C ARG A 276 -27.04 -9.57 -14.53
N THR A 277 -26.56 -9.50 -15.77
CA THR A 277 -27.36 -9.86 -16.95
C THR A 277 -27.74 -11.34 -16.94
N ILE A 278 -26.79 -12.23 -16.64
CA ILE A 278 -27.06 -13.69 -16.55
C ILE A 278 -28.15 -13.98 -15.52
N ILE A 279 -28.11 -13.33 -14.35
CA ILE A 279 -29.12 -13.53 -13.30
C ILE A 279 -30.51 -13.06 -13.78
N ILE A 280 -30.58 -11.92 -14.48
CA ILE A 280 -31.84 -11.40 -15.02
C ILE A 280 -32.42 -12.33 -16.10
N ASP A 281 -31.59 -12.83 -17.00
CA ASP A 281 -32.01 -13.73 -18.08
C ASP A 281 -32.55 -15.05 -17.51
N GLU A 282 -31.88 -15.61 -16.50
CA GLU A 282 -32.32 -16.84 -15.83
C GLU A 282 -33.66 -16.64 -15.09
N MET A 283 -33.82 -15.53 -14.37
CA MET A 283 -35.08 -15.17 -13.73
C MET A 283 -36.22 -15.04 -14.75
N THR A 284 -35.93 -14.43 -15.90
CA THR A 284 -36.91 -14.24 -16.98
C THR A 284 -37.29 -15.58 -17.61
N ALA A 285 -36.32 -16.48 -17.82
CA ALA A 285 -36.57 -17.83 -18.34
C ALA A 285 -37.48 -18.65 -17.42
N LEU A 286 -37.27 -18.58 -16.10
CA LEU A 286 -38.11 -19.25 -15.11
C LEU A 286 -39.54 -18.70 -15.08
N THR A 287 -39.71 -17.39 -15.21
CA THR A 287 -41.02 -16.73 -15.15
C THR A 287 -41.85 -16.96 -16.42
N ASN A 288 -41.19 -17.10 -17.58
CA ASN A 288 -41.81 -17.28 -18.89
C ASN A 288 -42.31 -18.70 -19.20
N GLN A 289 -42.03 -19.69 -18.35
CA GLN A 289 -42.54 -21.05 -18.53
C GLN A 289 -44.08 -21.03 -18.52
N ARG A 290 -44.74 -21.71 -19.45
CA ARG A 290 -46.21 -21.80 -19.49
C ARG A 290 -46.71 -22.89 -18.56
N VAL A 291 -47.75 -22.59 -17.79
CA VAL A 291 -48.50 -23.58 -17.01
C VAL A 291 -49.87 -23.78 -17.61
N MET A 292 -50.36 -25.02 -17.65
CA MET A 292 -51.68 -25.33 -18.18
C MET A 292 -52.66 -25.49 -17.02
N LEU A 293 -53.82 -24.84 -17.09
CA LEU A 293 -54.85 -24.92 -16.06
C LEU A 293 -56.16 -25.37 -16.69
N PHE A 294 -56.74 -26.46 -16.20
CA PHE A 294 -58.05 -26.90 -16.67
C PHE A 294 -59.19 -26.21 -15.91
N ALA A 295 -60.11 -25.62 -16.65
CA ALA A 295 -61.32 -25.00 -16.13
C ALA A 295 -62.58 -25.70 -16.68
N ARG A 296 -63.40 -26.21 -15.77
CA ARG A 296 -64.69 -26.83 -16.13
C ARG A 296 -65.76 -25.79 -16.47
N GLY A 297 -65.62 -24.54 -16.02
CA GLY A 297 -66.61 -23.49 -16.21
C GLY A 297 -66.15 -22.11 -15.73
N GLY A 298 -67.00 -21.10 -15.89
CA GLY A 298 -66.75 -19.67 -15.64
C GLY A 298 -66.83 -19.22 -14.18
N ARG A 299 -66.91 -20.16 -13.24
CA ARG A 299 -67.02 -19.88 -11.80
C ARG A 299 -65.84 -19.08 -11.26
N LEU A 300 -66.08 -17.80 -10.98
CA LEU A 300 -65.07 -16.86 -10.50
C LEU A 300 -64.37 -17.33 -9.22
N ASP A 301 -65.09 -17.96 -8.29
CA ASP A 301 -64.53 -18.44 -7.01
C ASP A 301 -63.47 -19.54 -7.20
N ARG A 302 -63.67 -20.43 -8.18
CA ARG A 302 -62.73 -21.52 -8.50
C ARG A 302 -61.54 -21.01 -9.29
N LEU A 303 -61.77 -20.18 -10.31
CA LEU A 303 -60.69 -19.56 -11.09
C LEU A 303 -59.81 -18.67 -10.22
N HIS A 304 -60.40 -17.89 -9.29
CA HIS A 304 -59.65 -17.10 -8.32
C HIS A 304 -58.73 -17.97 -7.45
N LYS A 305 -59.23 -19.09 -6.90
CA LYS A 305 -58.41 -20.02 -6.10
C LYS A 305 -57.27 -20.62 -6.93
N ALA A 306 -57.53 -20.98 -8.18
CA ALA A 306 -56.52 -21.53 -9.07
C ALA A 306 -55.43 -20.49 -9.41
N PHE A 307 -55.82 -19.25 -9.72
CA PHE A 307 -54.88 -18.17 -10.01
C PHE A 307 -54.06 -17.79 -8.77
N MET A 308 -54.70 -17.73 -7.59
CA MET A 308 -54.01 -17.57 -6.31
C MET A 308 -53.00 -18.68 -6.05
N TYR A 309 -53.33 -19.93 -6.38
CA TYR A 309 -52.40 -21.05 -6.25
C TYR A 309 -51.18 -20.85 -7.15
N VAL A 310 -51.38 -20.54 -8.44
CA VAL A 310 -50.28 -20.30 -9.39
C VAL A 310 -49.41 -19.13 -8.93
N MET A 311 -50.02 -18.02 -8.52
CA MET A 311 -49.31 -16.85 -7.98
C MET A 311 -48.43 -17.17 -6.77
N LYS A 312 -48.95 -17.97 -5.84
CA LYS A 312 -48.31 -18.25 -4.54
C LYS A 312 -47.28 -19.37 -4.61
N ASN A 313 -47.53 -20.39 -5.43
CA ASN A 313 -46.76 -21.64 -5.39
C ASN A 313 -45.94 -21.89 -6.66
N GLU A 314 -46.26 -21.24 -7.78
CA GLU A 314 -45.55 -21.42 -9.04
C GLU A 314 -44.78 -20.14 -9.43
N THR A 315 -43.61 -20.34 -10.04
CA THR A 315 -42.77 -19.23 -10.52
C THR A 315 -43.26 -18.68 -11.87
N SER A 316 -44.04 -19.48 -12.61
CA SER A 316 -44.65 -19.08 -13.87
C SER A 316 -45.68 -17.96 -13.67
N ARG A 317 -45.73 -17.07 -14.66
CA ARG A 317 -46.75 -16.03 -14.77
C ARG A 317 -47.57 -16.13 -16.06
N ARG A 318 -47.40 -17.21 -16.84
CA ARG A 318 -48.11 -17.47 -18.09
C ARG A 318 -49.01 -18.68 -17.96
N ILE A 319 -50.33 -18.46 -17.95
CA ILE A 319 -51.34 -19.50 -17.78
C ILE A 319 -52.03 -19.77 -19.11
N LEU A 320 -51.98 -21.02 -19.57
CA LEU A 320 -52.84 -21.54 -20.63
C LEU A 320 -54.09 -22.14 -19.98
N LEU A 321 -55.19 -21.40 -19.99
CA LEU A 321 -56.47 -21.87 -19.45
C LEU A 321 -57.19 -22.71 -20.51
N VAL A 322 -57.39 -23.99 -20.22
CA VAL A 322 -58.05 -24.93 -21.13
C VAL A 322 -59.45 -25.25 -20.64
N HIS A 323 -60.45 -25.01 -21.49
CA HIS A 323 -61.83 -25.39 -21.29
C HIS A 323 -62.25 -26.46 -22.30
N LEU A 324 -62.71 -27.61 -21.79
CA LEU A 324 -63.20 -28.74 -22.59
C LEU A 324 -64.70 -28.89 -22.40
N TYR A 325 -65.45 -29.04 -23.51
CA TYR A 325 -66.90 -29.19 -23.51
C TYR A 325 -67.36 -30.33 -24.42
N ARG A 326 -68.47 -31.02 -24.08
CA ARG A 326 -69.00 -32.16 -24.88
C ARG A 326 -70.19 -31.77 -25.77
N SER A 327 -71.09 -30.93 -25.27
CA SER A 327 -72.24 -30.38 -26.00
C SER A 327 -72.19 -28.85 -26.01
N GLU A 328 -72.84 -28.20 -26.99
CA GLU A 328 -72.86 -26.73 -27.08
C GLU A 328 -73.49 -26.07 -25.84
N ASP A 329 -74.38 -26.79 -25.14
CA ASP A 329 -74.99 -26.33 -23.89
C ASP A 329 -73.99 -26.30 -22.70
N GLU A 330 -72.88 -27.03 -22.80
CA GLU A 330 -71.78 -27.03 -21.79
C GLU A 330 -70.68 -26.00 -22.10
N ASN A 331 -70.79 -25.27 -23.22
CA ASN A 331 -69.78 -24.30 -23.62
C ASN A 331 -69.92 -23.00 -22.81
N GLU A 332 -69.10 -22.86 -21.77
CA GLU A 332 -69.06 -21.69 -20.89
C GLU A 332 -67.98 -20.66 -21.29
N GLU A 333 -67.53 -20.64 -22.55
CA GLU A 333 -66.47 -19.74 -23.02
C GLU A 333 -66.72 -18.26 -22.64
N GLN A 334 -67.95 -17.77 -22.85
CA GLN A 334 -68.28 -16.37 -22.57
C GLN A 334 -68.20 -16.03 -21.07
N GLU A 335 -68.58 -16.97 -20.20
CA GLU A 335 -68.51 -16.78 -18.75
C GLU A 335 -67.05 -16.81 -18.28
N ILE A 336 -66.25 -17.73 -18.82
CA ILE A 336 -64.82 -17.82 -18.54
C ILE A 336 -64.10 -16.54 -18.97
N ARG A 337 -64.40 -16.00 -20.16
CA ARG A 337 -63.80 -14.73 -20.62
C ARG A 337 -64.12 -13.56 -19.68
N LYS A 338 -65.37 -13.42 -19.24
CA LYS A 338 -65.76 -12.41 -18.25
C LYS A 338 -65.04 -12.60 -16.91
N ALA A 339 -64.87 -13.84 -16.46
CA ALA A 339 -64.14 -14.14 -15.24
C ALA A 339 -62.64 -13.81 -15.38
N ILE A 340 -62.02 -14.11 -16.52
CA ILE A 340 -60.63 -13.74 -16.82
C ILE A 340 -60.47 -12.20 -16.80
N GLU A 341 -61.38 -11.45 -17.41
CA GLU A 341 -61.33 -9.98 -17.40
C GLU A 341 -61.34 -9.40 -15.97
N ALA A 342 -62.21 -9.93 -15.11
CA ALA A 342 -62.26 -9.54 -13.70
C ALA A 342 -60.98 -9.96 -12.95
N LEU A 343 -60.47 -11.16 -13.21
CA LEU A 343 -59.26 -11.68 -12.57
C LEU A 343 -57.99 -10.98 -13.02
N ASN A 344 -57.92 -10.49 -14.26
CA ASN A 344 -56.78 -9.71 -14.75
C ASN A 344 -56.63 -8.37 -14.02
N GLN A 345 -57.73 -7.82 -13.47
CA GLN A 345 -57.65 -6.63 -12.61
C GLN A 345 -57.09 -6.96 -11.21
N ILE A 346 -57.32 -8.18 -10.73
CA ILE A 346 -56.86 -8.66 -9.41
C ILE A 346 -55.42 -9.20 -9.49
N PHE A 347 -55.09 -9.86 -10.59
CA PHE A 347 -53.81 -10.52 -10.86
C PHE A 347 -53.16 -9.96 -12.14
N PRO A 348 -52.74 -8.68 -12.15
CA PRO A 348 -52.17 -8.04 -13.35
C PRO A 348 -50.84 -8.66 -13.79
N GLU A 349 -50.18 -9.44 -12.92
CA GLU A 349 -48.94 -10.13 -13.22
C GLU A 349 -49.14 -11.42 -14.03
N LEU A 350 -50.37 -11.97 -14.10
CA LEU A 350 -50.66 -13.20 -14.83
C LEU A 350 -51.08 -12.89 -16.27
N GLU A 351 -50.38 -13.49 -17.23
CA GLU A 351 -50.77 -13.49 -18.63
C GLU A 351 -51.55 -14.77 -18.93
N VAL A 352 -52.84 -14.62 -19.24
CA VAL A 352 -53.78 -15.75 -19.42
C VAL A 352 -54.18 -15.88 -20.89
N GLU A 353 -53.93 -17.05 -21.46
CA GLU A 353 -54.37 -17.45 -22.81
C GLU A 353 -55.50 -18.50 -22.68
N LEU A 354 -56.68 -18.24 -23.25
CA LEU A 354 -57.83 -19.15 -23.18
C LEU A 354 -57.89 -20.04 -24.43
N VAL A 355 -57.92 -21.36 -24.23
CA VAL A 355 -58.14 -22.37 -25.27
C VAL A 355 -59.42 -23.14 -24.97
N VAL A 356 -60.35 -23.12 -25.93
CA VAL A 356 -61.64 -23.82 -25.81
C VAL A 356 -61.71 -24.92 -26.85
N ARG A 357 -62.03 -26.15 -26.44
CA ARG A 357 -62.11 -27.32 -27.34
C ARG A 357 -63.28 -28.23 -27.04
N LYS A 358 -63.89 -28.73 -28.11
CA LYS A 358 -64.91 -29.77 -28.06
C LYS A 358 -64.24 -31.14 -27.89
N ASP A 359 -64.02 -31.54 -26.64
CA ASP A 359 -63.37 -32.80 -26.30
C ASP A 359 -63.80 -33.25 -24.88
N SER A 360 -63.53 -34.51 -24.56
CA SER A 360 -63.73 -35.05 -23.21
C SER A 360 -62.45 -35.00 -22.40
N PHE A 361 -62.55 -34.69 -21.10
CA PHE A 361 -61.40 -34.74 -20.20
C PHE A 361 -61.00 -36.19 -19.91
N THR A 362 -59.99 -36.70 -20.64
CA THR A 362 -59.39 -38.03 -20.47
C THR A 362 -57.85 -37.94 -20.45
N PRO A 363 -57.13 -38.99 -19.98
CA PRO A 363 -55.67 -39.03 -20.00
C PRO A 363 -55.08 -38.80 -21.40
N GLU A 364 -55.71 -39.32 -22.45
CA GLU A 364 -55.25 -39.16 -23.84
C GLU A 364 -55.33 -37.69 -24.30
N THR A 365 -56.38 -36.96 -23.89
CA THR A 365 -56.52 -35.53 -24.19
C THR A 365 -55.45 -34.71 -23.47
N ILE A 366 -55.10 -35.05 -22.23
CA ILE A 366 -54.01 -34.39 -21.50
C ILE A 366 -52.67 -34.61 -22.22
N ASP A 367 -52.42 -35.83 -22.70
CA ASP A 367 -51.17 -36.16 -23.41
C ASP A 367 -51.07 -35.44 -24.74
N THR A 368 -52.20 -35.34 -25.45
CA THR A 368 -52.31 -34.59 -26.70
C THR A 368 -52.03 -33.11 -26.48
N LEU A 369 -52.67 -32.49 -25.48
CA LEU A 369 -52.48 -31.07 -25.16
C LEU A 369 -51.07 -30.78 -24.60
N SER A 370 -50.52 -31.68 -23.78
CA SER A 370 -49.15 -31.58 -23.26
C SER A 370 -48.13 -31.55 -24.41
N THR A 371 -48.32 -32.40 -25.41
CA THR A 371 -47.45 -32.48 -26.59
C THR A 371 -47.64 -31.27 -27.51
N GLU A 372 -48.89 -30.87 -27.75
CA GLU A 372 -49.23 -29.77 -28.65
C GLU A 372 -48.71 -28.42 -28.15
N PHE A 373 -48.92 -28.12 -26.85
CA PHE A 373 -48.49 -26.86 -26.26
C PHE A 373 -47.08 -26.94 -25.67
N GLN A 374 -46.41 -28.09 -25.76
CA GLN A 374 -45.08 -28.36 -25.19
C GLN A 374 -45.00 -28.05 -23.68
N ILE A 375 -46.10 -28.29 -22.96
CA ILE A 375 -46.19 -28.09 -21.50
C ILE A 375 -46.01 -29.46 -20.85
N PRO A 376 -44.95 -29.69 -20.06
CA PRO A 376 -44.75 -30.98 -19.41
C PRO A 376 -45.87 -31.23 -18.37
N LYS A 377 -46.26 -32.50 -18.19
CA LYS A 377 -47.41 -32.88 -17.33
C LYS A 377 -47.33 -32.34 -15.90
N ASN A 378 -46.13 -32.15 -15.36
CA ASN A 378 -45.91 -31.59 -14.02
C ASN A 378 -46.29 -30.10 -13.89
N ASN A 379 -46.44 -29.38 -15.00
CA ASN A 379 -46.89 -27.98 -15.08
C ASN A 379 -48.36 -27.88 -15.53
N ILE A 380 -49.08 -29.00 -15.50
CA ILE A 380 -50.52 -29.06 -15.75
C ILE A 380 -51.23 -29.13 -14.41
N PHE A 381 -52.23 -28.26 -14.24
CA PHE A 381 -53.00 -28.09 -13.02
C PHE A 381 -54.47 -28.41 -13.27
N ILE A 382 -55.03 -29.25 -12.40
CA ILE A 382 -56.42 -29.71 -12.49
C ILE A 382 -57.11 -29.60 -11.14
N GLY A 383 -58.44 -29.61 -11.17
CA GLY A 383 -59.24 -29.91 -9.99
C GLY A 383 -59.23 -31.40 -9.65
N ALA A 384 -59.59 -31.72 -8.41
CA ALA A 384 -59.71 -33.07 -7.91
C ALA A 384 -60.74 -33.84 -8.76
N PRO A 385 -60.34 -34.96 -9.38
CA PRO A 385 -61.26 -35.77 -10.17
C PRO A 385 -62.36 -36.37 -9.26
N GLU A 386 -63.60 -36.26 -9.71
CA GLU A 386 -64.78 -36.83 -9.03
C GLU A 386 -64.93 -38.34 -9.33
N GLU A 387 -65.62 -39.11 -8.47
CA GLU A 387 -65.82 -40.58 -8.60
C GLU A 387 -66.43 -41.03 -9.93
N LYS A 388 -67.06 -40.11 -10.68
CA LYS A 388 -67.67 -40.37 -11.99
C LYS A 388 -66.67 -40.51 -13.14
N HIS A 389 -65.38 -40.24 -12.92
CA HIS A 389 -64.36 -40.38 -13.95
C HIS A 389 -63.86 -41.84 -14.02
N PRO A 390 -63.72 -42.43 -15.23
CA PRO A 390 -63.33 -43.83 -15.40
C PRO A 390 -61.83 -44.10 -15.21
N PHE A 391 -61.05 -43.08 -14.81
CA PHE A 391 -59.60 -43.13 -14.66
C PHE A 391 -59.18 -42.69 -13.25
N SER A 392 -58.04 -43.21 -12.80
CA SER A 392 -57.41 -42.85 -11.54
C SER A 392 -56.44 -41.66 -11.70
N VAL A 393 -56.05 -41.04 -10.58
CA VAL A 393 -55.04 -39.96 -10.58
C VAL A 393 -53.69 -40.45 -11.12
N GLN A 394 -53.37 -41.74 -10.97
CA GLN A 394 -52.13 -42.33 -11.47
C GLN A 394 -52.09 -42.35 -13.00
N ASP A 395 -53.25 -42.53 -13.64
CA ASP A 395 -53.38 -42.60 -15.10
C ASP A 395 -53.11 -41.24 -15.77
N LEU A 396 -53.17 -40.14 -15.02
CA LEU A 396 -52.91 -38.78 -15.51
C LEU A 396 -51.40 -38.47 -15.59
N GLY A 397 -50.52 -39.34 -15.09
CA GLY A 397 -49.08 -39.28 -15.37
C GLY A 397 -48.33 -38.06 -14.81
N GLY A 398 -48.69 -37.58 -13.61
CA GLY A 398 -47.92 -36.55 -12.89
C GLY A 398 -48.48 -35.13 -12.91
N VAL A 399 -49.74 -34.96 -13.33
CA VAL A 399 -50.50 -33.71 -13.23
C VAL A 399 -50.70 -33.30 -11.77
N ARG A 400 -50.69 -31.99 -11.48
CA ARG A 400 -50.87 -31.46 -10.12
C ARG A 400 -52.33 -31.11 -9.84
N ILE A 401 -52.85 -31.60 -8.71
CA ILE A 401 -54.21 -31.32 -8.26
C ILE A 401 -54.16 -30.11 -7.30
N ILE A 402 -54.98 -29.09 -7.56
CA ILE A 402 -54.91 -27.81 -6.84
C ILE A 402 -56.19 -27.40 -6.10
N PHE A 403 -57.30 -28.11 -6.29
CA PHE A 403 -58.55 -27.87 -5.55
C PHE A 403 -59.45 -29.09 -5.50
#